data_AF-A0A1M2VV15-F1
#
_entry.id   AF-A0A1M2VV15-F1
#
_cell.length_a   1.000
_cell.length_b   1.000
_cell.length_c   1.000
_cell.angle_alpha   90.00
_cell.angle_beta   90.00
_cell.angle_gamma   90.00
#
_symmetry.space_group_name_H-M   'P 1'
#
loop_
_entity.id
_entity.type
_entity.pdbx_description
1 polymer ?
#
loop_
_entity_poly.entity_id
_entity_poly.type
_entity_poly.pdbx_seq_one_letter_code
_entity_poly.pdbx_strand_id
1 'polypeptide(L)'
;MQRAETRVKSAQIALRQSEEQLKKPTVLLEQIESEADALQEQLEDKRLTTLLLSVLERKEAIRKERIKEVINLLSELRSKVGEQDVVREEGTVSQSVRSIATKPLRVELTRDALTSLQSHSIRLTRLSAIANDNTLPVKTNDAETRVLEVIAHSMGLSTRDPNVISAYENFLTAARLRANANVAYRSPLSPAESNEDLQEVSQRIIEKERRLQDLVDEASALTLACARALQTDTVFVHETVPQLRSALEEEATAAQGHVDALRRSIMNRPRSSQTLRRDSFSGGRSFEQTLSDIERQFANTRDTESFLEAADTLISPDPAVSDAHATLAASYAREEAELSARLQKLLQHKAAKADAGRALVEDVERLIAEVGIIAGTHTV
;
A
#
# COMPACT_ATOMS: atom_id res chain seq x y z
N MET A 1 28.15 -3.18 85.99
CA MET A 1 27.68 -3.82 84.75
C MET A 1 26.36 -3.25 84.23
N GLN A 2 25.30 -3.10 85.04
CA GLN A 2 23.97 -2.64 84.58
C GLN A 2 23.95 -1.30 83.79
N ARG A 3 24.82 -0.34 84.12
CA ARG A 3 24.94 0.93 83.37
C ARG A 3 25.56 0.77 81.97
N ALA A 4 26.42 -0.22 81.76
CA ALA A 4 26.99 -0.50 80.44
C ALA A 4 25.95 -1.19 79.54
N GLU A 5 25.17 -2.13 80.09
CA GLU A 5 24.10 -2.81 79.36
C GLU A 5 22.98 -1.86 78.91
N THR A 6 22.60 -0.89 79.76
CA THR A 6 21.60 0.13 79.40
C THR A 6 22.09 1.08 78.30
N ARG A 7 23.40 1.41 78.29
CA ARG A 7 24.02 2.18 77.21
C ARG A 7 24.09 1.42 75.89
N VAL A 8 24.41 0.12 75.92
CA VAL A 8 24.41 -0.72 74.71
C VAL A 8 23.00 -0.88 74.16
N LYS A 9 21.99 -1.11 75.02
CA LYS A 9 20.58 -1.21 74.60
C LYS A 9 20.06 0.11 73.99
N SER A 10 20.38 1.25 74.59
CA SER A 10 19.98 2.55 74.03
C SER A 10 20.68 2.86 72.70
N ALA A 11 21.97 2.53 72.56
CA ALA A 11 22.70 2.65 71.30
C ALA A 11 22.11 1.74 70.20
N GLN A 12 21.72 0.50 70.54
CA GLN A 12 21.06 -0.41 69.60
C GLN A 12 19.68 0.11 69.15
N ILE A 13 18.90 0.71 70.06
CA ILE A 13 17.61 1.32 69.71
C ILE A 13 17.82 2.53 68.79
N ALA A 14 18.80 3.40 69.12
CA ALA A 14 19.13 4.56 68.28
C ALA A 14 19.62 4.14 66.89
N LEU A 15 20.44 3.09 66.80
CA LEU A 15 20.90 2.53 65.52
C LEU A 15 19.69 2.04 64.69
N ARG A 16 18.81 1.23 65.28
CA ARG A 16 17.60 0.74 64.59
C ARG A 16 16.68 1.87 64.13
N GLN A 17 16.50 2.90 64.97
CA GLN A 17 15.73 4.08 64.59
C GLN A 17 16.37 4.84 63.43
N SER A 18 17.71 4.96 63.40
CA SER A 18 18.42 5.58 62.27
C SER A 18 18.32 4.74 61.00
N GLU A 19 18.39 3.40 61.10
CA GLU A 19 18.22 2.49 59.96
C GLU A 19 16.78 2.56 59.42
N GLU A 20 15.77 2.62 60.28
CA GLU A 20 14.37 2.82 59.88
C GLU A 20 14.15 4.20 59.24
N GLN A 21 14.81 5.23 59.76
CA GLN A 21 14.78 6.58 59.18
C GLN A 21 15.49 6.65 57.83
N LEU A 22 16.49 5.81 57.56
CA LEU A 22 17.17 5.70 56.25
C LEU A 22 16.40 4.83 55.25
N LYS A 23 15.66 3.82 55.70
CA LYS A 23 14.84 2.97 54.82
C LYS A 23 13.67 3.73 54.20
N LYS A 24 13.10 4.71 54.91
CA LYS A 24 12.00 5.53 54.38
C LYS A 24 12.39 6.34 53.14
N PRO A 25 13.47 7.15 53.14
CA PRO A 25 13.88 7.90 51.96
C PRO A 25 14.37 7.00 50.83
N THR A 26 14.98 5.83 51.09
CA THR A 26 15.36 4.91 50.00
C THR A 26 14.14 4.37 49.26
N VAL A 27 13.09 3.98 49.98
CA VAL A 27 11.83 3.53 49.34
C VAL A 27 11.15 4.65 48.56
N LEU A 28 11.17 5.88 49.10
CA LEU A 28 10.64 7.04 48.37
C LEU A 28 11.45 7.38 47.12
N LEU A 29 12.79 7.24 47.17
CA LEU A 29 13.64 7.43 46.01
C LEU A 29 13.38 6.37 44.94
N GLU A 30 13.27 5.10 45.31
CA GLU A 30 12.93 4.02 44.38
C GLU A 30 11.55 4.24 43.72
N GLN A 31 10.57 4.73 44.49
CA GLN A 31 9.25 5.10 43.96
C GLN A 31 9.36 6.24 42.95
N ILE A 32 10.08 7.31 43.29
CA ILE A 32 10.27 8.47 42.40
C ILE A 32 11.06 8.08 41.14
N GLU A 33 12.07 7.22 41.25
CA GLU A 33 12.82 6.69 40.10
C GLU A 33 11.90 5.87 39.18
N SER A 34 11.09 4.97 39.73
CA SER A 34 10.14 4.20 38.91
C SER A 34 9.06 5.06 38.25
N GLU A 35 8.59 6.12 38.92
CA GLU A 35 7.67 7.09 38.33
C GLU A 35 8.35 7.92 37.23
N ALA A 36 9.61 8.31 37.42
CA ALA A 36 10.38 9.02 36.41
C ALA A 36 10.61 8.17 35.16
N ASP A 37 10.97 6.89 35.33
CA ASP A 37 11.13 5.95 34.22
C ASP A 37 9.82 5.73 33.46
N ALA A 38 8.71 5.55 34.19
CA ALA A 38 7.38 5.39 33.58
C ALA A 38 6.93 6.64 32.81
N LEU A 39 7.21 7.84 33.33
CA LEU A 39 6.92 9.09 32.63
C LEU A 39 7.82 9.28 31.40
N GLN A 40 9.07 8.85 31.47
CA GLN A 40 9.99 8.89 30.34
C GLN A 40 9.54 7.97 29.21
N GLU A 41 9.14 6.73 29.53
CA GLU A 41 8.56 5.80 28.55
C GLU A 41 7.30 6.37 27.89
N GLN A 42 6.38 6.95 28.68
CA GLN A 42 5.19 7.63 28.13
C GLN A 42 5.54 8.82 27.21
N LEU A 43 6.62 9.54 27.51
CA LEU A 43 7.07 10.67 26.69
C LEU A 43 7.66 10.18 25.36
N GLU A 44 8.45 9.11 25.39
CA GLU A 44 8.99 8.47 24.19
C GLU A 44 7.87 7.92 23.28
N ASP A 45 6.86 7.28 23.85
CA ASP A 45 5.66 6.83 23.13
C ASP A 45 4.89 7.99 22.49
N LYS A 46 4.73 9.10 23.22
CA LYS A 46 4.11 10.33 22.68
C LYS A 46 4.93 10.94 21.55
N ARG A 47 6.27 10.92 21.65
CA ARG A 47 7.16 11.39 20.57
C ARG A 47 7.05 10.50 19.34
N LEU A 48 7.03 9.18 19.52
CA LEU A 48 6.92 8.23 18.43
C LEU A 48 5.56 8.32 17.71
N THR A 49 4.47 8.43 18.46
CA THR A 49 3.12 8.63 17.90
C THR A 49 3.00 9.96 17.16
N THR A 50 3.57 11.05 17.69
CA THR A 50 3.59 12.36 17.01
C THR A 50 4.40 12.30 15.71
N LEU A 51 5.55 11.63 15.71
CA LEU A 51 6.35 11.40 14.51
C LEU A 51 5.57 10.59 13.47
N LEU A 52 4.89 9.52 13.88
CA LEU A 52 4.05 8.72 12.99
C LEU A 52 2.91 9.54 12.36
N LEU A 53 2.22 10.36 13.17
CA LEU A 53 1.17 11.27 12.68
C LEU A 53 1.73 12.27 11.66
N SER A 54 2.89 12.88 11.92
CA SER A 54 3.53 13.81 10.97
C SER A 54 3.89 13.14 9.63
N VAL A 55 4.35 11.89 9.66
CA VAL A 55 4.65 11.11 8.46
C VAL A 55 3.37 10.78 7.69
N LEU A 56 2.28 10.44 8.39
CA LEU A 56 0.97 10.19 7.79
C LEU A 56 0.39 11.45 7.15
N GLU A 57 0.45 12.59 7.82
CA GLU A 57 0.04 13.90 7.27
C GLU A 57 0.83 14.24 6.01
N ARG A 58 2.16 14.05 6.02
CA ARG A 58 2.99 14.27 4.82
C ARG A 58 2.61 13.33 3.67
N LYS A 59 2.35 12.05 3.95
CA LYS A 59 1.88 11.09 2.94
C LYS A 59 0.50 11.46 2.39
N GLU A 60 -0.39 11.97 3.22
CA GLU A 60 -1.71 12.43 2.79
C GLU A 60 -1.60 13.69 1.91
N ALA A 61 -0.72 14.63 2.24
CA ALA A 61 -0.44 15.79 1.40
C ALA A 61 0.04 15.38 0.00
N ILE A 62 1.02 14.46 -0.09
CA ILE A 62 1.50 13.92 -1.38
C ILE A 62 0.36 13.21 -2.14
N ARG A 63 -0.49 12.45 -1.44
CA ARG A 63 -1.66 11.81 -2.05
C ARG A 63 -2.62 12.84 -2.64
N LYS A 64 -2.91 13.94 -1.92
CA LYS A 64 -3.77 15.03 -2.41
C LYS A 64 -3.17 15.70 -3.64
N GLU A 65 -1.86 15.95 -3.66
CA GLU A 65 -1.15 16.50 -4.82
C GLU A 65 -1.24 15.59 -6.05
N ARG A 66 -0.99 14.29 -5.88
CA ARG A 66 -1.13 13.30 -6.97
C ARG A 66 -2.56 13.24 -7.50
N ILE A 67 -3.57 13.29 -6.63
CA ILE A 67 -4.98 13.32 -7.06
C ILE A 67 -5.26 14.59 -7.86
N LYS A 68 -4.75 15.75 -7.43
CA LYS A 68 -4.88 17.02 -8.15
C LYS A 68 -4.22 16.94 -9.53
N GLU A 69 -3.04 16.33 -9.63
CA GLU A 69 -2.35 16.11 -10.91
C GLU A 69 -3.13 15.18 -11.83
N VAL A 70 -3.70 14.08 -11.31
CA VAL A 70 -4.59 13.19 -12.08
C VAL A 70 -5.82 13.94 -12.60
N ILE A 71 -6.43 14.80 -11.79
CA ILE A 71 -7.56 15.64 -12.22
C ILE A 71 -7.13 16.58 -13.36
N ASN A 72 -5.95 17.19 -13.26
CA ASN A 72 -5.41 18.05 -14.32
C ASN A 72 -5.11 17.28 -15.62
N LEU A 73 -4.55 16.07 -15.53
CA LEU A 73 -4.33 15.22 -16.70
C LEU A 73 -5.64 14.79 -17.35
N LEU A 74 -6.68 14.51 -16.55
CA LEU A 74 -8.02 14.18 -17.05
C LEU A 74 -8.69 15.38 -17.71
N SER A 75 -8.50 16.60 -17.19
CA SER A 75 -9.03 17.81 -17.82
C SER A 75 -8.29 18.14 -19.12
N GLU A 76 -6.97 17.95 -19.17
CA GLU A 76 -6.15 18.12 -20.38
C GLU A 76 -6.51 17.09 -21.46
N LEU A 77 -6.74 15.83 -21.08
CA LEU A 77 -7.24 14.82 -22.02
C LEU A 77 -8.64 15.19 -22.54
N ARG A 78 -9.51 15.71 -21.67
CA ARG A 78 -10.85 16.14 -22.06
C ARG A 78 -10.80 17.33 -23.02
N SER A 79 -9.91 18.30 -22.82
CA SER A 79 -9.75 19.43 -23.74
C SER A 79 -9.19 18.97 -25.09
N LYS A 80 -8.20 18.08 -25.09
CA LYS A 80 -7.61 17.50 -26.32
C LYS A 80 -8.61 16.69 -27.15
N VAL A 81 -9.49 15.92 -26.49
CA VAL A 81 -10.57 15.19 -27.15
C VAL A 81 -11.62 16.15 -27.72
N GLY A 82 -11.98 17.21 -26.98
CA GLY A 82 -12.94 18.22 -27.45
C GLY A 82 -12.43 19.05 -28.63
N GLU A 83 -11.12 19.28 -28.74
CA GLU A 83 -10.51 20.01 -29.87
C GLU A 83 -10.45 19.17 -31.16
N GLN A 84 -10.38 17.84 -31.07
CA GLN A 84 -10.38 16.96 -32.24
C GLN A 84 -11.75 16.84 -32.93
N ASP A 85 -12.85 17.03 -32.21
CA ASP A 85 -14.21 16.95 -32.77
C ASP A 85 -14.67 18.24 -33.49
N VAL A 86 -13.92 19.35 -33.40
CA VAL A 86 -14.31 20.63 -34.06
C VAL A 86 -13.87 20.72 -35.53
N VAL A 87 -13.04 19.80 -36.02
CA VAL A 87 -12.50 19.85 -37.41
C VAL A 87 -13.25 18.94 -38.39
N ARG A 88 -14.23 18.14 -37.95
CA ARG A 88 -15.07 17.33 -38.84
C ARG A 88 -16.52 17.38 -38.41
N GLU A 89 -17.29 18.27 -39.05
CA GLU A 89 -18.58 17.99 -39.69
C GLU A 89 -19.46 19.26 -39.81
N GLU A 90 -19.39 19.92 -40.98
CA GLU A 90 -20.62 20.32 -41.66
C GLU A 90 -21.25 19.04 -42.20
N GLY A 91 -22.18 18.46 -41.45
CA GLY A 91 -22.76 17.15 -41.77
C GLY A 91 -23.91 16.82 -40.84
N THR A 92 -25.02 17.52 -41.02
CA THR A 92 -26.32 17.28 -40.39
C THR A 92 -26.67 15.80 -40.22
N VAL A 93 -26.60 15.24 -39.01
CA VAL A 93 -27.62 14.32 -38.48
C VAL A 93 -27.67 14.42 -36.95
N SER A 94 -28.85 14.81 -36.48
CA SER A 94 -29.29 14.75 -35.08
C SER A 94 -29.13 13.33 -34.50
N GLN A 95 -28.16 13.10 -33.61
CA GLN A 95 -28.12 11.90 -32.77
C GLN A 95 -27.88 12.25 -31.28
N SER A 96 -29.00 12.24 -30.56
CA SER A 96 -29.17 11.72 -29.19
C SER A 96 -27.90 11.44 -28.39
N VAL A 97 -27.68 12.27 -27.37
CA VAL A 97 -26.76 12.04 -26.24
C VAL A 97 -26.99 10.65 -25.64
N ARG A 98 -26.21 9.66 -26.06
CA ARG A 98 -26.05 8.40 -25.33
C ARG A 98 -24.85 8.59 -24.41
N SER A 99 -25.11 8.53 -23.11
CA SER A 99 -24.07 8.43 -22.09
C SER A 99 -23.09 7.32 -22.49
N ILE A 100 -21.84 7.69 -22.77
CA ILE A 100 -20.76 6.73 -23.00
C ILE A 100 -20.50 6.09 -21.64
N ALA A 101 -21.21 5.00 -21.37
CA ALA A 101 -20.85 4.05 -20.34
C ALA A 101 -19.44 3.58 -20.69
N THR A 102 -18.45 4.03 -19.91
CA THR A 102 -17.09 3.50 -19.95
C THR A 102 -17.19 1.99 -19.78
N LYS A 103 -17.03 1.25 -20.87
CA LYS A 103 -16.99 -0.21 -20.84
C LYS A 103 -15.88 -0.58 -19.85
N PRO A 104 -16.16 -1.34 -18.78
CA PRO A 104 -15.13 -1.79 -17.86
C PRO A 104 -14.03 -2.49 -18.66
N LEU A 105 -12.78 -2.16 -18.36
CA LEU A 105 -11.60 -2.80 -18.95
C LEU A 105 -11.83 -4.32 -18.91
N ARG A 106 -11.95 -4.97 -20.08
CA ARG A 106 -12.26 -6.40 -20.15
C ARG A 106 -11.10 -7.20 -19.57
N VAL A 107 -11.20 -7.55 -18.29
CA VAL A 107 -10.33 -8.46 -17.55
C VAL A 107 -10.32 -9.87 -18.17
N GLU A 108 -11.25 -10.15 -19.08
CA GLU A 108 -11.35 -11.39 -19.85
C GLU A 108 -10.06 -11.71 -20.62
N LEU A 109 -9.42 -10.73 -21.27
CA LEU A 109 -8.22 -10.97 -22.08
C LEU A 109 -7.00 -11.38 -21.24
N THR A 110 -6.81 -10.78 -20.07
CA THR A 110 -5.73 -11.16 -19.14
C THR A 110 -6.05 -12.46 -18.42
N ARG A 111 -7.31 -12.72 -18.11
CA ARG A 111 -7.77 -13.99 -17.53
C ARG A 111 -7.60 -15.15 -18.51
N ASP A 112 -7.89 -14.95 -19.79
CA ASP A 112 -7.74 -15.96 -20.84
C ASP A 112 -6.27 -16.27 -21.12
N ALA A 113 -5.41 -15.24 -21.12
CA ALA A 113 -3.96 -15.44 -21.25
C ALA A 113 -3.37 -16.21 -20.04
N LEU A 114 -3.77 -15.85 -18.81
CA LEU A 114 -3.31 -16.53 -17.60
C LEU A 114 -3.85 -17.96 -17.49
N THR A 115 -5.11 -18.20 -17.84
CA THR A 115 -5.69 -19.55 -17.86
C THR A 115 -5.06 -20.41 -18.96
N SER A 116 -4.77 -19.84 -20.14
CA SER A 116 -4.01 -20.52 -21.19
C SER A 116 -2.61 -20.89 -20.69
N LEU A 117 -1.91 -19.97 -20.03
CA LEU A 117 -0.56 -20.23 -19.49
C LEU A 117 -0.57 -21.27 -18.37
N GLN A 118 -1.56 -21.22 -17.46
CA GLN A 118 -1.75 -22.23 -16.42
C GLN A 118 -2.14 -23.60 -16.99
N SER A 119 -2.98 -23.64 -18.03
CA SER A 119 -3.33 -24.91 -18.69
C SER A 119 -2.11 -25.52 -19.38
N HIS A 120 -1.25 -24.69 -19.97
CA HIS A 120 0.01 -25.10 -20.57
C HIS A 120 0.98 -25.63 -19.52
N SER A 121 1.14 -24.93 -18.38
CA SER A 121 2.01 -25.41 -17.29
C SER A 121 1.53 -26.75 -16.72
N ILE A 122 0.23 -26.90 -16.45
CA ILE A 122 -0.37 -28.17 -15.99
C ILE A 122 -0.13 -29.28 -17.02
N ARG A 123 -0.28 -28.98 -18.31
CA ARG A 123 -0.01 -29.94 -19.38
C ARG A 123 1.46 -30.36 -19.39
N LEU A 124 2.39 -29.42 -19.26
CA LEU A 124 3.83 -29.74 -19.16
C LEU A 124 4.14 -30.59 -17.93
N THR A 125 3.58 -30.25 -16.76
CA THR A 125 3.78 -31.04 -15.54
C THR A 125 3.22 -32.46 -15.67
N ARG A 126 2.07 -32.62 -16.33
CA ARG A 126 1.52 -33.95 -16.64
C ARG A 126 2.40 -34.71 -17.61
N LEU A 127 2.89 -34.06 -18.67
CA LEU A 127 3.79 -34.69 -19.64
C LEU A 127 5.12 -35.09 -18.99
N SER A 128 5.68 -34.29 -18.09
CA SER A 128 6.90 -34.65 -17.34
C SER A 128 6.65 -35.77 -16.34
N ALA A 129 5.50 -35.79 -15.66
CA ALA A 129 5.12 -36.88 -14.77
C ALA A 129 4.93 -38.19 -15.55
N ILE A 130 4.33 -38.11 -16.74
CA ILE A 130 4.19 -39.23 -17.67
C ILE A 130 5.57 -39.70 -18.14
N ALA A 131 6.49 -38.81 -18.53
CA ALA A 131 7.85 -39.19 -18.93
C ALA A 131 8.63 -39.97 -17.85
N ASN A 132 8.35 -39.70 -16.58
CA ASN A 132 8.95 -40.39 -15.44
C ASN A 132 8.19 -41.67 -15.02
N ASP A 133 7.05 -41.97 -15.64
CA ASP A 133 6.21 -43.12 -15.33
C ASP A 133 6.75 -44.37 -16.05
N ASN A 134 7.18 -45.37 -15.28
CA ASN A 134 7.67 -46.65 -15.80
C ASN A 134 6.61 -47.44 -16.58
N THR A 135 5.33 -47.03 -16.55
CA THR A 135 4.25 -47.66 -17.34
C THR A 135 4.20 -47.19 -18.79
N LEU A 136 4.94 -46.15 -19.15
CA LEU A 136 4.98 -45.59 -20.50
C LEU A 136 5.42 -46.59 -21.59
N PRO A 137 6.51 -47.38 -21.43
CA PRO A 137 6.90 -48.38 -22.43
C PRO A 137 5.82 -49.46 -22.66
N VAL A 138 5.07 -49.82 -21.62
CA VAL A 138 3.99 -50.81 -21.75
C VAL A 138 2.83 -50.23 -22.58
N LYS A 139 2.46 -48.97 -22.32
CA LYS A 139 1.41 -48.27 -23.06
C LYS A 139 1.80 -48.01 -24.52
N THR A 140 3.07 -47.68 -24.79
CA THR A 140 3.54 -47.48 -26.17
C THR A 140 3.53 -48.77 -26.96
N ASN A 141 3.96 -49.88 -26.35
CA ASN A 141 3.93 -51.19 -27.00
C ASN A 141 2.50 -51.63 -27.30
N ASP A 142 1.56 -51.42 -26.38
CA ASP A 142 0.14 -51.75 -26.58
C ASP A 142 -0.56 -50.84 -27.61
N ALA A 143 -0.10 -49.60 -27.78
CA ALA A 143 -0.56 -48.74 -28.87
C ALA A 143 0.05 -49.16 -30.23
N GLU A 144 1.32 -49.54 -30.22
CA GLU A 144 2.04 -50.04 -31.40
C GLU A 144 1.42 -51.33 -31.93
N THR A 145 1.12 -52.31 -31.07
CA THR A 145 0.43 -53.55 -31.47
C THR A 145 -0.92 -53.26 -32.10
N ARG A 146 -1.71 -52.35 -31.52
CA ARG A 146 -3.01 -51.93 -32.07
C ARG A 146 -2.88 -51.27 -33.45
N VAL A 147 -1.87 -50.43 -33.66
CA VAL A 147 -1.62 -49.81 -34.98
C VAL A 147 -1.20 -50.87 -36.00
N LEU A 148 -0.32 -51.79 -35.61
CA LEU A 148 0.10 -52.91 -36.47
C LEU A 148 -1.07 -53.81 -36.86
N GLU A 149 -1.98 -54.12 -35.93
CA GLU A 149 -3.20 -54.90 -36.19
C GLU A 149 -4.13 -54.19 -37.19
N VAL A 150 -4.32 -52.89 -37.05
CA VAL A 150 -5.16 -52.10 -37.98
C VAL A 150 -4.53 -52.04 -39.37
N ILE A 151 -3.21 -51.85 -39.47
CA ILE A 151 -2.51 -51.85 -40.76
C ILE A 151 -2.60 -53.24 -41.41
N ALA A 152 -2.33 -54.30 -40.64
CA ALA A 152 -2.44 -55.69 -41.11
C ALA A 152 -3.86 -56.00 -41.63
N HIS A 153 -4.88 -55.60 -40.88
CA HIS A 153 -6.28 -55.75 -41.27
C HIS A 153 -6.61 -54.97 -42.55
N SER A 154 -6.13 -53.73 -42.65
CA SER A 154 -6.37 -52.87 -43.83
C SER A 154 -5.69 -53.37 -45.10
N MET A 155 -4.55 -54.06 -44.97
CA MET A 155 -3.81 -54.64 -46.10
C MET A 155 -4.22 -56.09 -46.40
N GLY A 156 -5.05 -56.71 -45.54
CA GLY A 156 -5.43 -58.12 -45.65
C GLY A 156 -4.25 -59.08 -45.44
N LEU A 157 -3.23 -58.65 -44.70
CA LEU A 157 -1.97 -59.37 -44.49
C LEU A 157 -1.79 -59.74 -43.01
N SER A 158 -0.84 -60.63 -42.72
CA SER A 158 -0.45 -60.97 -41.35
C SER A 158 0.33 -59.83 -40.71
N THR A 159 0.19 -59.65 -39.40
CA THR A 159 0.93 -58.65 -38.61
C THR A 159 2.45 -58.78 -38.72
N ARG A 160 2.96 -59.95 -39.12
CA ARG A 160 4.40 -60.22 -39.30
C ARG A 160 4.89 -60.10 -40.74
N ASP A 161 4.02 -59.74 -41.69
CA ASP A 161 4.42 -59.61 -43.09
C ASP A 161 5.32 -58.37 -43.29
N PRO A 162 6.40 -58.47 -44.09
CA PRO A 162 7.37 -57.38 -44.27
C PRO A 162 6.73 -56.11 -44.87
N ASN A 163 5.65 -56.27 -45.63
CA ASN A 163 4.90 -55.16 -46.20
C ASN A 163 4.13 -54.37 -45.13
N VAL A 164 3.61 -55.03 -44.09
CA VAL A 164 2.93 -54.38 -42.96
C VAL A 164 3.95 -53.64 -42.09
N ILE A 165 5.12 -54.25 -41.86
CA ILE A 165 6.22 -53.63 -41.09
C ILE A 165 6.74 -52.37 -41.79
N SER A 166 7.01 -52.43 -43.10
CA SER A 166 7.45 -51.26 -43.87
C SER A 166 6.40 -50.16 -43.95
N ALA A 167 5.11 -50.49 -44.07
CA ALA A 167 4.03 -49.51 -44.00
C ALA A 167 3.98 -48.83 -42.63
N TYR A 168 4.12 -49.60 -41.54
CA TYR A 168 4.20 -49.06 -40.19
C TYR A 168 5.39 -48.11 -40.00
N GLU A 169 6.59 -48.48 -40.46
CA GLU A 169 7.78 -47.62 -40.40
C GLU A 169 7.57 -46.30 -41.16
N ASN A 170 6.90 -46.33 -42.32
CA ASN A 170 6.55 -45.13 -43.08
C ASN A 170 5.57 -44.23 -42.33
N PHE A 171 4.55 -44.79 -41.68
CA PHE A 171 3.63 -44.01 -40.85
C PHE A 171 4.33 -43.43 -39.63
N LEU A 172 5.21 -44.21 -39.00
CA LEU A 172 5.97 -43.80 -37.83
C LEU A 172 6.96 -42.67 -38.16
N THR A 173 7.67 -42.75 -39.29
CA THR A 173 8.54 -41.66 -39.76
C THR A 173 7.75 -40.40 -40.08
N ALA A 174 6.61 -40.51 -40.77
CA ALA A 174 5.73 -39.37 -41.04
C ALA A 174 5.16 -38.75 -39.75
N ALA A 175 4.76 -39.58 -38.79
CA ALA A 175 4.28 -39.14 -37.48
C ALA A 175 5.38 -38.45 -36.67
N ARG A 176 6.61 -38.99 -36.68
CA ARG A 176 7.78 -38.34 -36.06
C ARG A 176 8.09 -37.00 -36.71
N LEU A 177 8.06 -36.90 -38.03
CA LEU A 177 8.27 -35.63 -38.73
C LEU A 177 7.20 -34.59 -38.36
N ARG A 178 5.93 -34.98 -38.31
CA ARG A 178 4.84 -34.09 -37.86
C ARG A 178 4.96 -33.70 -36.41
N ALA A 179 5.29 -34.64 -35.52
CA ALA A 179 5.51 -34.38 -34.12
C ALA A 179 6.68 -33.40 -33.93
N ASN A 180 7.80 -33.62 -34.60
CA ASN A 180 8.95 -32.71 -34.58
C ASN A 180 8.59 -31.32 -35.12
N ALA A 181 7.82 -31.24 -36.21
CA ALA A 181 7.37 -29.96 -36.77
C ALA A 181 6.40 -29.20 -35.84
N ASN A 182 5.60 -29.92 -35.04
CA ASN A 182 4.66 -29.34 -34.08
C ASN A 182 5.30 -28.99 -32.74
N VAL A 183 6.36 -29.70 -32.34
CA VAL A 183 7.11 -29.44 -31.11
C VAL A 183 8.18 -28.37 -31.33
N ALA A 184 8.73 -28.26 -32.54
CA ALA A 184 9.66 -27.20 -32.88
C ALA A 184 8.98 -25.83 -32.70
N TYR A 185 9.50 -25.06 -31.73
CA TYR A 185 9.09 -23.68 -31.54
C TYR A 185 9.34 -22.90 -32.83
N ARG A 186 8.27 -22.59 -33.56
CA ARG A 186 8.32 -21.63 -34.67
C ARG A 186 8.35 -20.25 -34.05
N SER A 187 9.55 -19.73 -33.86
CA SER A 187 9.73 -18.34 -33.47
C SER A 187 8.98 -17.46 -34.48
N PRO A 188 8.12 -16.53 -34.04
CA PRO A 188 7.52 -15.52 -34.92
C PRO A 188 8.56 -14.52 -35.43
N LEU A 189 9.80 -14.57 -34.90
CA LEU A 189 10.91 -13.77 -35.38
C LEU A 189 11.49 -14.42 -36.64
N SER A 190 11.64 -13.61 -37.69
CA SER A 190 12.25 -14.02 -38.96
C SER A 190 13.61 -14.68 -38.70
N PRO A 191 13.93 -15.83 -39.34
CA PRO A 191 15.24 -16.49 -39.20
C PRO A 191 16.40 -15.69 -39.82
N ALA A 192 16.14 -14.46 -40.28
CA ALA A 192 17.15 -13.58 -40.84
C ALA A 192 18.01 -12.99 -39.71
N GLU A 193 19.29 -13.36 -39.74
CA GLU A 193 20.40 -12.60 -39.18
C GLU A 193 20.41 -12.46 -37.65
N SER A 194 20.64 -13.56 -36.94
CA SER A 194 21.31 -13.45 -35.64
C SER A 194 22.41 -14.49 -35.53
N ASN A 195 23.59 -14.16 -36.05
CA ASN A 195 24.84 -14.56 -35.39
C ASN A 195 24.98 -13.82 -34.04
N GLU A 196 23.87 -13.66 -33.29
CA GLU A 196 23.94 -13.26 -31.90
C GLU A 196 24.52 -14.44 -31.15
N ASP A 197 25.60 -14.18 -30.45
CA ASP A 197 26.30 -15.20 -29.69
C ASP A 197 25.31 -15.84 -28.70
N LEU A 198 25.12 -17.15 -28.78
CA LEU A 198 24.17 -17.90 -27.93
C LEU A 198 24.43 -17.62 -26.44
N GLN A 199 25.69 -17.35 -26.08
CA GLN A 199 26.08 -16.93 -24.74
C GLN A 199 25.45 -15.59 -24.36
N GLU A 200 25.47 -14.60 -25.25
CA GLU A 200 24.89 -13.28 -24.99
C GLU A 200 23.37 -13.35 -24.83
N VAL A 201 22.71 -14.15 -25.68
CA VAL A 201 21.26 -14.39 -25.56
C VAL A 201 20.94 -15.09 -24.24
N SER A 202 21.73 -16.09 -23.84
CA SER A 202 21.55 -16.79 -22.56
C SER A 202 21.72 -15.85 -21.36
N GLN A 203 22.72 -14.96 -21.40
CA GLN A 203 22.94 -13.97 -20.35
C GLN A 203 21.77 -12.99 -20.26
N ARG A 204 21.27 -12.48 -21.40
CA ARG A 204 20.07 -11.63 -21.44
C ARG A 204 18.84 -12.33 -20.88
N ILE A 205 18.68 -13.63 -21.13
CA ILE A 205 17.57 -14.43 -20.58
C ILE A 205 17.70 -14.54 -19.06
N ILE A 206 18.88 -14.87 -18.54
CA ILE A 206 19.15 -14.96 -17.10
C ILE A 206 18.89 -13.62 -16.41
N GLU A 207 19.31 -12.51 -17.01
CA GLU A 207 19.03 -11.17 -16.48
C GLU A 207 17.53 -10.85 -16.46
N LYS A 208 16.80 -11.20 -17.53
CA LYS A 208 15.36 -11.00 -17.58
C LYS A 208 14.62 -11.89 -16.58
N GLU A 209 15.04 -13.13 -16.43
CA GLU A 209 14.51 -14.07 -15.45
C GLU A 209 14.70 -13.53 -14.03
N ARG A 210 15.91 -13.05 -13.71
CA ARG A 210 16.20 -12.43 -12.42
C ARG A 210 15.32 -11.20 -12.17
N ARG A 211 15.20 -10.30 -13.15
CA ARG A 211 14.32 -9.13 -13.03
C ARG A 211 12.85 -9.51 -12.86
N LEU A 212 12.39 -10.56 -13.54
CA LEU A 212 11.03 -11.07 -13.36
C LEU A 212 10.83 -11.66 -11.97
N GLN A 213 11.82 -12.39 -11.45
CA GLN A 213 11.80 -12.91 -10.09
C GLN A 213 11.75 -11.77 -9.07
N ASP A 214 12.59 -10.75 -9.21
CA ASP A 214 12.60 -9.58 -8.32
C ASP A 214 11.23 -8.86 -8.33
N LEU A 215 10.61 -8.70 -9.51
CA LEU A 215 9.27 -8.10 -9.65
C LEU A 215 8.17 -8.97 -9.04
N VAL A 216 8.26 -10.28 -9.17
CA VAL A 216 7.30 -11.23 -8.56
C VAL A 216 7.43 -11.19 -7.04
N ASP A 217 8.65 -11.16 -6.52
CA ASP A 217 8.93 -11.06 -5.10
C ASP A 217 8.41 -9.72 -4.54
N GLU A 218 8.64 -8.60 -5.23
CA GLU A 218 8.09 -7.29 -4.87
C GLU A 218 6.55 -7.28 -4.89
N ALA A 219 5.92 -7.83 -5.92
CA ALA A 219 4.47 -7.94 -6.01
C ALA A 219 3.88 -8.81 -4.88
N SER A 220 4.58 -9.89 -4.51
CA SER A 220 4.18 -10.76 -3.40
C SER A 220 4.29 -10.03 -2.05
N ALA A 221 5.36 -9.26 -1.85
CA ALA A 221 5.57 -8.45 -0.65
C ALA A 221 4.49 -7.36 -0.52
N LEU A 222 4.16 -6.68 -1.62
CA LEU A 222 3.06 -5.70 -1.66
C LEU A 222 1.70 -6.35 -1.35
N THR A 223 1.43 -7.53 -1.89
CA THR A 223 0.19 -8.26 -1.62
C THR A 223 0.06 -8.60 -0.14
N LEU A 224 1.14 -9.07 0.48
CA LEU A 224 1.18 -9.39 1.90
C LEU A 224 1.08 -8.14 2.79
N ALA A 225 1.70 -7.03 2.39
CA ALA A 225 1.56 -5.74 3.06
C ALA A 225 0.11 -5.23 3.02
N CYS A 226 -0.56 -5.31 1.86
CA CYS A 226 -1.97 -4.97 1.71
C CYS A 226 -2.87 -5.87 2.57
N ALA A 227 -2.60 -7.18 2.62
CA ALA A 227 -3.37 -8.10 3.47
C ALA A 227 -3.23 -7.75 4.97
N ARG A 228 -2.01 -7.41 5.42
CA ARG A 228 -1.78 -6.96 6.80
C ARG A 228 -2.46 -5.63 7.11
N ALA A 229 -2.41 -4.67 6.20
CA ALA A 229 -3.08 -3.38 6.36
C ALA A 229 -4.61 -3.56 6.48
N LEU A 230 -5.20 -4.41 5.64
CA LEU A 230 -6.62 -4.76 5.76
C LEU A 230 -6.93 -5.43 7.10
N GLN A 231 -6.06 -6.31 7.58
CA GLN A 231 -6.23 -6.94 8.89
C GLN A 231 -6.17 -5.90 10.01
N THR A 232 -5.22 -4.96 10.00
CA THR A 232 -5.14 -3.90 11.01
C THR A 232 -6.37 -3.00 10.97
N ASP A 233 -6.86 -2.67 9.78
CA ASP A 233 -8.09 -1.87 9.63
C ASP A 233 -9.30 -2.62 10.19
N THR A 234 -9.40 -3.93 9.94
CA THR A 234 -10.50 -4.73 10.51
C THR A 234 -10.43 -4.82 12.03
N VAL A 235 -9.24 -4.99 12.61
CA VAL A 235 -9.05 -4.99 14.06
C VAL A 235 -9.41 -3.63 14.65
N PHE A 236 -8.97 -2.54 14.04
CA PHE A 236 -9.35 -1.18 14.45
C PHE A 236 -10.87 -0.98 14.42
N VAL A 237 -11.52 -1.32 13.30
CA VAL A 237 -12.97 -1.17 13.16
C VAL A 237 -13.76 -2.01 14.18
N HIS A 238 -13.28 -3.22 14.50
CA HIS A 238 -14.02 -4.12 15.39
C HIS A 238 -13.70 -3.95 16.87
N GLU A 239 -12.49 -3.52 17.24
CA GLU A 239 -12.06 -3.44 18.63
C GLU A 239 -11.98 -2.01 19.13
N THR A 240 -11.31 -1.11 18.40
CA THR A 240 -11.05 0.25 18.88
C THR A 240 -12.24 1.18 18.67
N VAL A 241 -12.94 1.08 17.54
CA VAL A 241 -14.10 1.95 17.25
C VAL A 241 -15.22 1.80 18.30
N PRO A 242 -15.62 0.58 18.73
CA PRO A 242 -16.64 0.44 19.77
C PRO A 242 -16.20 0.97 21.13
N GLN A 243 -14.93 0.75 21.52
CA GLN A 243 -14.38 1.27 22.77
C GLN A 243 -14.32 2.80 22.77
N LEU A 244 -13.87 3.40 21.65
CA LEU A 244 -13.84 4.85 21.51
C LEU A 244 -15.26 5.44 21.55
N ARG A 245 -16.22 4.74 20.92
CA ARG A 245 -17.62 5.13 20.96
C ARG A 245 -18.20 5.04 22.37
N SER A 246 -17.95 3.96 23.12
CA SER A 246 -18.44 3.85 24.49
C SER A 246 -17.82 4.90 25.39
N ALA A 247 -16.51 5.17 25.25
CA ALA A 247 -15.83 6.22 26.01
C ALA A 247 -16.39 7.61 25.70
N LEU A 248 -16.69 7.91 24.41
CA LEU A 248 -17.34 9.16 24.03
C LEU A 248 -18.79 9.27 24.51
N GLU A 249 -19.54 8.18 24.51
CA GLU A 249 -20.90 8.13 25.05
C GLU A 249 -20.89 8.35 26.57
N GLU A 250 -19.96 7.73 27.31
CA GLU A 250 -19.74 7.96 28.74
C GLU A 250 -19.39 9.43 29.03
N GLU A 251 -18.42 9.99 28.32
CA GLU A 251 -18.02 11.40 28.49
C GLU A 251 -19.18 12.36 28.16
N ALA A 252 -19.95 12.06 27.11
CA ALA A 252 -21.14 12.84 26.75
C ALA A 252 -22.20 12.81 27.87
N THR A 253 -22.44 11.65 28.49
CA THR A 253 -23.37 11.54 29.62
C THR A 253 -22.86 12.27 30.87
N ALA A 254 -21.56 12.21 31.15
CA ALA A 254 -20.93 12.95 32.25
C ALA A 254 -21.06 14.46 32.04
N ALA A 255 -20.73 14.95 30.83
CA ALA A 255 -20.89 16.35 30.46
C ALA A 255 -22.34 16.82 30.56
N GLN A 256 -23.31 15.99 30.15
CA GLN A 256 -24.73 16.30 30.30
C GLN A 256 -25.14 16.42 31.78
N GLY A 257 -24.63 15.56 32.65
CA GLY A 257 -24.82 15.67 34.11
C GLY A 257 -24.30 17.00 34.68
N HIS A 258 -23.15 17.47 34.21
CA HIS A 258 -22.62 18.79 34.59
C HIS A 258 -23.50 19.95 34.12
N VAL A 259 -23.99 19.89 32.88
CA VAL A 259 -24.93 20.88 32.33
C VAL A 259 -26.23 20.91 33.13
N ASP A 260 -26.76 19.75 33.51
CA ASP A 260 -27.98 19.64 34.33
C ASP A 260 -27.76 20.19 35.74
N ALA A 261 -26.61 19.94 36.36
CA ALA A 261 -26.25 20.52 37.65
C ALA A 261 -26.17 22.06 37.58
N LEU A 262 -25.53 22.60 36.54
CA LEU A 262 -25.50 24.04 36.26
C LEU A 262 -26.90 24.60 36.05
N ARG A 263 -27.73 23.92 35.26
CA ARG A 263 -29.13 24.32 35.02
C ARG A 263 -29.93 24.36 36.31
N ARG A 264 -29.80 23.34 37.18
CA ARG A 264 -30.44 23.31 38.50
C ARG A 264 -29.94 24.44 39.40
N SER A 265 -28.63 24.72 39.40
CA SER A 265 -28.05 25.84 40.15
C SER A 265 -28.64 27.19 39.71
N ILE A 266 -28.79 27.40 38.40
CA ILE A 266 -29.41 28.61 37.83
C ILE A 266 -30.90 28.69 38.20
N MET A 267 -31.64 27.59 38.08
CA MET A 267 -33.08 27.57 38.40
C MET A 267 -33.38 27.70 39.90
N ASN A 268 -32.55 27.11 40.75
CA ASN A 268 -32.67 27.19 42.21
C ASN A 268 -32.01 28.44 42.79
N ARG A 269 -31.34 29.25 41.97
CA ARG A 269 -30.86 30.55 42.41
C ARG A 269 -32.09 31.35 42.85
N PRO A 270 -32.20 31.71 44.14
CA PRO A 270 -33.36 32.45 44.62
C PRO A 270 -33.43 33.71 43.78
N ARG A 271 -34.52 33.85 43.01
CA ARG A 271 -34.83 35.08 42.30
C ARG A 271 -34.91 36.13 43.39
N SER A 272 -33.85 36.92 43.56
CA SER A 272 -33.85 38.05 44.47
C SER A 272 -35.07 38.85 44.06
N SER A 273 -36.08 38.86 44.93
CA SER A 273 -37.29 39.63 44.74
C SER A 273 -36.83 41.03 44.39
N GLN A 274 -37.05 41.40 43.12
CA GLN A 274 -36.96 42.77 42.63
C GLN A 274 -38.03 43.57 43.38
N THR A 275 -37.73 43.84 44.65
CA THR A 275 -38.18 45.05 45.27
C THR A 275 -37.54 46.15 44.44
N LEU A 276 -38.39 46.94 43.80
CA LEU A 276 -38.04 48.20 43.17
C LEU A 276 -37.41 49.11 44.25
N ARG A 277 -36.14 48.85 44.57
CA ARG A 277 -35.29 49.74 45.34
C ARG A 277 -34.54 50.59 44.34
N ARG A 278 -35.15 51.73 44.07
CA ARG A 278 -34.49 52.99 43.75
C ARG A 278 -33.27 53.13 44.67
N ASP A 279 -32.11 53.22 44.03
CA ASP A 279 -30.81 53.66 44.54
C ASP A 279 -30.28 53.01 45.82
N SER A 280 -29.34 52.07 45.67
CA SER A 280 -28.10 52.03 46.46
C SER A 280 -27.10 51.03 45.86
N PHE A 281 -26.09 51.56 45.18
CA PHE A 281 -24.82 50.92 44.87
C PHE A 281 -24.01 50.66 46.16
N SER A 282 -24.45 49.72 47.01
CA SER A 282 -23.75 49.42 48.28
C SER A 282 -23.57 47.93 48.58
N GLY A 283 -23.52 47.11 47.52
CA GLY A 283 -23.18 45.69 47.62
C GLY A 283 -22.29 45.23 46.47
N GLY A 284 -21.49 46.15 45.92
CA GLY A 284 -20.45 45.80 44.97
C GLY A 284 -19.46 44.86 45.65
N ARG A 285 -19.04 43.81 44.94
CA ARG A 285 -17.75 43.18 45.24
C ARG A 285 -16.77 44.33 45.46
N SER A 286 -16.09 44.35 46.60
CA SER A 286 -15.19 45.47 46.90
C SER A 286 -14.25 45.59 45.72
N PHE A 287 -13.95 46.84 45.32
CA PHE A 287 -13.03 47.10 44.22
C PHE A 287 -11.74 46.27 44.38
N GLU A 288 -11.27 46.11 45.61
CA GLU A 288 -10.17 45.24 46.02
C GLU A 288 -10.34 43.77 45.64
N GLN A 289 -11.55 43.20 45.78
CA GLN A 289 -11.80 41.81 45.43
C GLN A 289 -11.75 41.60 43.92
N THR A 290 -12.34 42.51 43.14
CA THR A 290 -12.18 42.52 41.67
C THR A 290 -10.74 42.74 41.24
N LEU A 291 -9.98 43.58 41.96
CA LEU A 291 -8.57 43.82 41.68
C LEU A 291 -7.74 42.56 41.97
N SER A 292 -8.02 41.87 43.08
CA SER A 292 -7.35 40.59 43.42
C SER A 292 -7.67 39.48 42.42
N ASP A 293 -8.89 39.44 41.88
CA ASP A 293 -9.29 38.47 40.86
C ASP A 293 -8.56 38.76 39.53
N ILE A 294 -8.40 40.03 39.17
CA ILE A 294 -7.64 40.46 37.98
C ILE A 294 -6.15 40.16 38.16
N GLU A 295 -5.56 40.49 39.32
CA GLU A 295 -4.16 40.18 39.64
C GLU A 295 -3.89 38.67 39.59
N ARG A 296 -4.81 37.86 40.12
CA ARG A 296 -4.71 36.40 40.07
C ARG A 296 -4.84 35.86 38.64
N GLN A 297 -5.70 36.45 37.80
CA GLN A 297 -5.77 36.11 36.39
C GLN A 297 -4.48 36.50 35.64
N PHE A 298 -3.88 37.64 35.96
CA PHE A 298 -2.60 38.07 35.40
C PHE A 298 -1.43 37.17 35.83
N ALA A 299 -1.39 36.75 37.10
CA ALA A 299 -0.40 35.80 37.58
C ALA A 299 -0.53 34.45 36.86
N ASN A 300 -1.76 33.92 36.76
CA ASN A 300 -1.99 32.64 36.07
C ASN A 300 -1.65 32.71 34.58
N THR A 301 -1.95 33.82 33.89
CA THR A 301 -1.59 33.97 32.46
C THR A 301 -0.08 34.07 32.27
N ARG A 302 0.62 34.78 33.15
CA ARG A 302 2.09 34.86 33.14
C ARG A 302 2.74 33.50 33.41
N ASP A 303 2.19 32.72 34.33
CA ASP A 303 2.68 31.36 34.61
C ASP A 303 2.47 30.46 33.39
N THR A 304 1.32 30.53 32.72
CA THR A 304 1.08 29.78 31.48
C THR A 304 2.00 30.21 30.32
N GLU A 305 2.29 31.50 30.21
CA GLU A 305 3.18 32.03 29.18
C GLU A 305 4.63 31.59 29.42
N SER A 306 5.12 31.67 30.66
CA SER A 306 6.45 31.17 31.03
C SER A 306 6.59 29.65 30.85
N PHE A 307 5.52 28.90 31.07
CA PHE A 307 5.49 27.46 30.80
C PHE A 307 5.59 27.16 29.30
N LEU A 308 4.90 27.95 28.46
CA LEU A 308 4.98 27.81 27.00
C LEU A 308 6.38 28.18 26.47
N GLU A 309 6.99 29.25 26.99
CA GLU A 309 8.38 29.61 26.66
C GLU A 309 9.36 28.49 27.07
N ALA A 310 9.20 27.89 28.25
CA ALA A 310 10.01 26.76 28.67
C ALA A 310 9.78 25.51 27.82
N ALA A 311 8.54 25.24 27.38
CA ALA A 311 8.23 24.15 26.48
C ALA A 311 8.86 24.36 25.08
N ASP A 312 8.89 25.59 24.58
CA ASP A 312 9.50 25.91 23.28
C ASP A 312 11.02 25.69 23.30
N THR A 313 11.67 25.95 24.44
CA THR A 313 13.10 25.63 24.62
C THR A 313 13.40 24.13 24.70
N LEU A 314 12.41 23.29 25.02
CA LEU A 314 12.54 21.83 25.02
C LEU A 314 12.24 21.20 23.66
N ILE A 315 11.56 21.93 22.77
CA ILE A 315 11.14 21.46 21.43
C ILE A 315 12.10 21.96 20.34
N SER A 316 12.77 23.09 20.55
CA SER A 316 13.79 23.59 19.63
C SER A 316 15.10 22.79 19.82
N PRO A 317 15.55 22.01 18.81
CA PRO A 317 16.80 21.26 18.91
C PRO A 317 17.98 22.24 18.98
N ASP A 318 18.97 21.85 19.79
CA ASP A 318 20.27 22.52 19.95
C ASP A 318 20.82 22.98 18.57
N PRO A 319 21.22 24.25 18.38
CA PRO A 319 21.65 24.78 17.08
C PRO A 319 22.75 23.96 16.39
N ALA A 320 23.53 23.17 17.14
CA ALA A 320 24.51 22.23 16.57
C ALA A 320 23.89 21.03 15.83
N VAL A 321 22.66 20.63 16.19
CA VAL A 321 21.91 19.52 15.55
C VAL A 321 21.13 20.03 14.32
N SER A 322 20.81 21.32 14.27
CA SER A 322 20.17 21.97 13.11
C SER A 322 21.00 21.85 11.83
N ASP A 323 22.34 21.96 11.92
CA ASP A 323 23.22 21.82 10.75
C ASP A 323 23.28 20.36 10.23
N ALA A 324 23.20 19.37 11.13
CA ALA A 324 23.11 17.97 10.73
C ALA A 324 21.77 17.65 10.03
N HIS A 325 20.67 18.25 10.48
CA HIS A 325 19.38 18.12 9.79
C HIS A 325 19.34 18.87 8.45
N ALA A 326 20.00 20.02 8.34
CA ALA A 326 20.09 20.77 7.09
C ALA A 326 20.86 19.99 6.01
N THR A 327 21.97 19.34 6.39
CA THR A 327 22.75 18.48 5.46
C THR A 327 21.98 17.24 5.02
N LEU A 328 21.24 16.59 5.94
CA LEU A 328 20.36 15.46 5.63
C LEU A 328 19.17 15.89 4.73
N ALA A 329 18.57 17.05 4.99
CA ALA A 329 17.50 17.58 4.15
C ALA A 329 18.00 17.90 2.73
N ALA A 330 19.22 18.44 2.61
CA ALA A 330 19.85 18.70 1.32
C ALA A 330 20.18 17.41 0.56
N SER A 331 20.59 16.33 1.23
CA SER A 331 20.81 15.03 0.57
C SER A 331 19.50 14.43 0.05
N TYR A 332 18.43 14.48 0.84
CA TYR A 332 17.12 14.00 0.39
C TYR A 332 16.57 14.81 -0.78
N ALA A 333 16.69 16.14 -0.75
CA ALA A 333 16.27 16.99 -1.85
C ALA A 333 17.01 16.66 -3.16
N ARG A 334 18.31 16.31 -3.05
CA ARG A 334 19.11 15.88 -4.20
C ARG A 334 18.68 14.51 -4.74
N GLU A 335 18.47 13.54 -3.87
CA GLU A 335 17.97 12.21 -4.25
C GLU A 335 16.58 12.30 -4.91
N GLU A 336 15.70 13.15 -4.39
CA GLU A 336 14.38 13.42 -4.95
C GLU A 336 14.47 14.08 -6.33
N ALA A 337 15.38 15.04 -6.52
CA ALA A 337 15.65 15.65 -7.83
C ALA A 337 16.17 14.62 -8.86
N GLU A 338 17.04 13.69 -8.44
CA GLU A 338 17.55 12.64 -9.31
C GLU A 338 16.46 11.62 -9.67
N LEU A 339 15.63 11.23 -8.71
CA LEU A 339 14.50 10.31 -8.92
C LEU A 339 13.44 10.93 -9.84
N SER A 340 13.07 12.19 -9.62
CA SER A 340 12.12 12.91 -10.47
C SER A 340 12.65 13.04 -11.90
N ALA A 341 13.94 13.33 -12.10
CA ALA A 341 14.56 13.36 -13.43
C ALA A 341 14.53 11.98 -14.12
N ARG A 342 14.74 10.87 -13.39
CA ARG A 342 14.63 9.50 -13.94
C ARG A 342 13.19 9.16 -14.33
N LEU A 343 12.22 9.51 -13.48
CA LEU A 343 10.79 9.32 -13.75
C LEU A 343 10.36 10.11 -14.99
N GLN A 344 10.80 11.36 -15.12
CA GLN A 344 10.51 12.20 -16.28
C GLN A 344 11.05 11.58 -17.58
N LYS A 345 12.28 11.08 -17.59
CA LYS A 345 12.85 10.36 -18.75
C LYS A 345 12.05 9.11 -19.10
N LEU A 346 11.60 8.36 -18.10
CA LEU A 346 10.84 7.13 -18.32
C LEU A 346 9.42 7.44 -18.85
N LEU A 347 8.79 8.51 -18.38
CA LEU A 347 7.53 9.01 -18.92
C LEU A 347 7.67 9.50 -20.36
N GLN A 348 8.73 10.25 -20.67
CA GLN A 348 9.03 10.66 -22.05
C GLN A 348 9.22 9.46 -22.99
N HIS A 349 9.95 8.44 -22.56
CA HIS A 349 10.13 7.23 -23.34
C HIS A 349 8.81 6.44 -23.51
N LYS A 350 7.97 6.37 -22.47
CA LYS A 350 6.64 5.76 -22.57
C LYS A 350 5.71 6.53 -23.51
N ALA A 351 5.76 7.87 -23.49
CA ALA A 351 5.01 8.72 -24.41
C ALA A 351 5.47 8.50 -25.86
N ALA A 352 6.77 8.54 -26.13
CA ALA A 352 7.32 8.26 -27.46
C ALA A 352 6.95 6.85 -27.96
N LYS A 353 6.94 5.85 -27.07
CA LYS A 353 6.50 4.49 -27.42
C LYS A 353 5.00 4.41 -27.70
N ALA A 354 4.17 5.18 -26.98
CA ALA A 354 2.74 5.27 -27.24
C ALA A 354 2.45 5.97 -28.59
N ASP A 355 3.23 6.99 -28.94
CA ASP A 355 3.14 7.67 -30.24
C ASP A 355 3.56 6.74 -31.38
N ALA A 356 4.65 6.00 -31.22
CA ALA A 356 5.03 4.95 -32.17
C ALA A 356 3.95 3.85 -32.29
N GLY A 357 3.31 3.48 -31.18
CA GLY A 357 2.20 2.54 -31.17
C GLY A 357 0.97 3.07 -31.94
N ARG A 358 0.66 4.36 -31.83
CA ARG A 358 -0.41 5.00 -32.60
C ARG A 358 -0.13 4.97 -34.10
N ALA A 359 1.10 5.31 -34.52
CA ALA A 359 1.50 5.22 -35.92
C ALA A 359 1.33 3.79 -36.48
N LEU A 360 1.67 2.76 -35.70
CA LEU A 360 1.45 1.37 -36.10
C LEU A 360 -0.02 1.00 -36.23
N VAL A 361 -0.90 1.54 -35.37
CA VAL A 361 -2.35 1.32 -35.48
C VAL A 361 -2.87 1.96 -36.77
N GLU A 362 -2.46 3.20 -37.07
CA GLU A 362 -2.81 3.90 -38.31
C GLU A 362 -2.33 3.11 -39.55
N ASP A 363 -1.12 2.56 -39.52
CA ASP A 363 -0.58 1.73 -40.60
C ASP A 363 -1.38 0.42 -40.78
N VAL A 364 -1.80 -0.22 -39.67
CA VAL A 364 -2.64 -1.43 -39.73
C VAL A 364 -4.03 -1.11 -40.27
N GLU A 365 -4.65 -0.02 -39.82
CA GLU A 365 -5.95 0.42 -40.34
C GLU A 365 -5.88 0.74 -41.84
N ARG A 366 -4.79 1.37 -42.29
CA ARG A 366 -4.51 1.62 -43.70
C ARG A 366 -4.37 0.31 -44.49
N LEU A 367 -3.60 -0.65 -43.97
CA LEU A 367 -3.42 -1.97 -44.58
C LEU A 367 -4.76 -2.73 -44.68
N ILE A 368 -5.60 -2.66 -43.64
CA ILE A 368 -6.95 -3.25 -43.66
C ILE A 368 -7.80 -2.61 -44.76
N ALA A 369 -7.76 -1.28 -44.90
CA ALA A 369 -8.48 -0.58 -45.96
C ALA A 369 -7.97 -0.97 -47.36
N GLU A 370 -6.66 -1.05 -47.57
CA GLU A 370 -6.05 -1.47 -48.83
C GLU A 370 -6.41 -2.92 -49.19
N VAL A 371 -6.39 -3.85 -48.22
CA VAL A 371 -6.82 -5.23 -48.42
C VAL A 371 -8.30 -5.29 -48.78
N GLY A 372 -9.16 -4.47 -48.18
CA GLY A 372 -10.57 -4.36 -48.55
C GLY A 372 -10.79 -3.89 -50.00
N ILE A 373 -9.97 -2.94 -50.47
CA ILE A 373 -9.99 -2.49 -51.87
C ILE A 373 -9.57 -3.62 -52.82
N ILE A 374 -8.49 -4.34 -52.51
CA ILE A 374 -7.98 -5.44 -53.35
C ILE A 374 -8.94 -6.63 -53.37
N ALA A 375 -9.58 -6.95 -52.23
CA ALA A 375 -10.52 -8.05 -52.11
C ALA A 375 -11.88 -7.75 -52.78
N GLY A 376 -12.10 -6.54 -53.30
CA GLY A 376 -13.34 -6.16 -53.97
C GLY A 376 -14.56 -6.10 -53.05
N THR A 377 -14.36 -5.99 -51.73
CA THR A 377 -15.43 -5.97 -50.72
C THR A 377 -16.04 -4.58 -50.50
N HIS A 378 -15.66 -3.57 -51.29
CA HIS A 378 -16.38 -2.30 -51.35
C HIS A 378 -17.72 -2.47 -52.10
N THR A 379 -18.71 -3.04 -51.42
CA THR A 379 -20.11 -2.80 -51.74
C THR A 379 -20.44 -1.37 -51.30
N VAL A 380 -20.66 -0.50 -52.29
CA VAL A 380 -21.18 0.87 -52.13
C VAL A 380 -22.47 0.87 -51.32
#